data_AF-A0A383WLH2-F1
#
_entry.id   AF-A0A383WLH2-F1
#
_cell.length_a   1.000
_cell.length_b   1.000
_cell.length_c   1.000
_cell.angle_alpha   90.00
_cell.angle_beta   90.00
_cell.angle_gamma   90.00
#
_symmetry.space_group_name_H-M   'P 1'
#
loop_
_entity.id
_entity.type
_entity.pdbx_description
1 polymer ?
#
loop_
_entity_poly.entity_id
_entity_poly.type
_entity_poly.pdbx_seq_one_letter_code
_entity_poly.pdbx_strand_id
1 'polypeptide(L)'
;MPAERMGAAYLACGSGCRCKPVHLEFSKTANTGIAATEVSLHPRCLVSVTIQVNTTTGGDEFAVTGVAVVPFSTAAPVSRLGQLNFNASRAEGDQLPFRWP
;
A
#
# COMPACT_ATOMS: atom_id res chain seq x y z
N MET A 1 10.06 -4.86 -25.40
CA MET A 1 10.95 -5.28 -24.31
C MET A 1 10.05 -5.81 -23.20
N PRO A 2 10.32 -6.99 -22.62
CA PRO A 2 9.50 -7.47 -21.51
C PRO A 2 9.58 -6.44 -20.37
N ALA A 3 8.44 -6.11 -19.77
CA ALA A 3 8.41 -5.20 -18.63
C ALA A 3 9.25 -5.82 -17.51
N GLU A 4 10.36 -5.18 -17.17
CA GLU A 4 11.18 -5.59 -16.03
C GLU A 4 10.36 -5.37 -14.75
N ARG A 5 9.98 -6.45 -14.07
CA ARG A 5 9.16 -6.41 -12.86
C ARG A 5 10.04 -6.41 -11.61
N MET A 6 9.59 -5.75 -10.55
CA MET A 6 10.17 -5.91 -9.20
C MET A 6 9.53 -7.10 -8.50
N GLY A 7 10.11 -7.50 -7.36
CA GLY A 7 9.47 -8.48 -6.47
C GLY A 7 8.10 -7.97 -6.02
N ALA A 8 7.18 -8.88 -5.74
CA ALA A 8 5.86 -8.55 -5.23
C ALA A 8 5.82 -8.64 -3.70
N ALA A 9 4.91 -7.92 -3.06
CA ALA A 9 4.65 -8.04 -1.63
C ALA A 9 3.16 -7.93 -1.31
N TYR A 10 2.75 -8.40 -0.14
CA TYR A 10 1.40 -8.24 0.38
C TYR A 10 1.45 -7.44 1.67
N LEU A 11 0.59 -6.44 1.76
CA LEU A 11 0.31 -5.73 3.00
C LEU A 11 -1.00 -6.25 3.59
N ALA A 12 -0.99 -6.62 4.87
CA ALA A 12 -2.18 -7.06 5.59
C ALA A 12 -2.14 -6.65 7.07
N CYS A 13 -3.32 -6.49 7.67
CA CYS A 13 -3.45 -6.28 9.10
C CYS A 13 -3.24 -7.60 9.84
N GLY A 14 -2.25 -7.64 10.73
CA GLY A 14 -1.89 -8.82 11.52
C GLY A 14 -2.66 -8.91 12.84
N SER A 15 -2.80 -7.80 13.58
CA SER A 15 -3.55 -7.80 14.85
C SER A 15 -4.07 -6.42 15.25
N GLY A 16 -5.14 -6.39 16.04
CA GLY A 16 -5.66 -5.16 16.66
C GLY A 16 -6.40 -4.22 15.71
N CYS A 17 -6.19 -4.30 14.41
CA CYS A 17 -6.87 -3.47 13.42
C CYS A 17 -7.37 -4.30 12.23
N ARG A 18 -8.23 -3.67 11.44
CA ARG A 18 -8.79 -4.21 10.20
C ARG A 18 -8.38 -3.31 9.04
N CYS A 19 -8.00 -3.94 7.94
CA CYS A 19 -7.74 -3.29 6.67
C CYS A 19 -7.98 -4.31 5.55
N LYS A 20 -8.16 -3.82 4.33
CA LYS A 20 -8.18 -4.67 3.14
C LYS A 20 -6.73 -5.03 2.79
N PRO A 21 -6.41 -6.32 2.55
CA PRO A 21 -5.09 -6.68 2.07
C PRO A 21 -4.80 -5.99 0.73
N VAL A 22 -3.58 -5.47 0.57
CA VAL A 22 -3.14 -4.79 -0.65
C VAL A 22 -2.00 -5.58 -1.26
N HIS A 23 -2.11 -5.83 -2.57
CA HIS A 23 -1.02 -6.42 -3.36
C HIS A 23 -0.11 -5.30 -3.88
N LEU A 24 1.17 -5.43 -3.60
CA LEU A 24 2.21 -4.48 -3.98
C LEU A 24 3.01 -5.07 -5.13
N GLU A 25 2.76 -4.61 -6.36
CA GLU A 25 3.52 -4.98 -7.54
C GLU A 25 3.97 -3.71 -8.26
N PHE A 26 5.29 -3.53 -8.41
CA PHE A 26 5.86 -2.36 -9.06
C PHE A 26 6.70 -2.76 -10.27
N SER A 27 6.72 -1.89 -11.28
CA SER A 27 7.64 -2.00 -12.42
C SER A 27 9.01 -1.45 -12.03
N LYS A 28 10.12 -2.05 -12.50
CA LYS A 28 11.47 -1.50 -12.30
C LYS A 28 11.64 -0.09 -12.86
N THR A 29 10.83 0.29 -13.85
CA THR A 29 10.81 1.65 -14.41
C THR A 29 10.12 2.67 -13.52
N ALA A 30 9.40 2.24 -12.48
CA ALA A 30 8.80 3.12 -11.50
C ALA A 30 9.81 3.36 -10.37
N ASN A 31 10.52 4.49 -10.40
CA ASN A 31 11.50 4.85 -9.37
C ASN A 31 10.88 5.03 -7.97
N THR A 32 9.57 5.31 -7.90
CA THR A 32 8.83 5.51 -6.65
C THR A 32 7.38 5.10 -6.82
N GLY A 33 6.86 4.31 -5.88
CA GLY A 33 5.46 3.93 -5.81
C GLY A 33 4.91 4.19 -4.40
N ILE A 34 3.61 4.47 -4.31
CA ILE A 34 2.89 4.55 -3.04
C ILE A 34 1.74 3.57 -3.13
N ALA A 35 1.62 2.72 -2.12
CA ALA A 35 0.41 1.95 -1.86
C ALA A 35 -0.16 2.38 -0.52
N ALA A 36 -1.48 2.38 -0.43
CA ALA A 36 -2.19 2.81 0.76
C ALA A 36 -3.39 1.90 1.01
N THR A 37 -3.64 1.60 2.28
CA THR A 37 -4.89 1.00 2.73
C THR A 37 -5.40 1.77 3.94
N GLU A 38 -6.71 1.81 4.09
CA GLU A 38 -7.32 2.32 5.31
C GLU A 38 -7.27 1.25 6.41
N VAL A 39 -6.94 1.70 7.62
CA VAL A 39 -6.77 0.84 8.78
C VAL A 39 -7.67 1.35 9.91
N SER A 40 -8.43 0.47 10.55
CA SER A 40 -9.24 0.83 11.71
C SER A 40 -8.36 1.33 12.86
N LEU A 41 -8.77 2.40 13.52
CA LEU A 41 -8.03 2.94 14.66
C LEU A 41 -7.98 1.95 15.82
N HIS A 42 -6.78 1.55 16.24
CA HIS A 42 -6.59 0.73 17.43
C HIS A 42 -5.18 0.91 18.02
N PRO A 43 -5.03 1.05 19.36
CA PRO A 43 -3.74 1.30 20.01
C PRO A 43 -2.71 0.16 19.89
N ARG A 44 -3.15 -1.01 19.45
CA ARG A 44 -2.30 -2.19 19.19
C ARG A 44 -2.39 -2.67 17.74
N CYS A 45 -2.63 -1.75 16.81
CA CYS A 45 -2.66 -2.09 15.39
C CYS A 45 -1.28 -2.56 14.92
N LEU A 46 -1.24 -3.75 14.34
CA LEU A 46 -0.06 -4.33 13.71
C LEU A 46 -0.39 -4.59 12.24
N VAL A 47 0.45 -4.06 11.36
CA VAL A 47 0.41 -4.28 9.91
C VAL A 47 1.67 -5.02 9.51
N SER A 48 1.52 -6.03 8.66
CA SER A 48 2.61 -6.85 8.15
C SER A 48 2.76 -6.63 6.65
N VAL A 49 4.01 -6.50 6.21
CA VAL A 49 4.37 -6.52 4.80
C VAL A 49 5.16 -7.80 4.55
N THR A 50 4.62 -8.68 3.72
CA THR A 50 5.21 -9.97 3.39
C THR A 50 5.68 -9.95 1.95
N ILE A 51 6.99 -10.01 1.73
CA ILE A 51 7.56 -10.13 0.39
C ILE A 51 7.24 -11.52 -0.15
N GLN A 52 6.68 -11.57 -1.35
CA GLN A 52 6.41 -12.83 -2.02
C GLN A 52 7.65 -13.34 -2.70
N VAL A 53 8.05 -14.55 -2.32
CA VAL A 53 9.05 -15.31 -3.05
C VAL A 53 8.34 -16.02 -4.20
N ASN A 54 8.05 -15.30 -5.29
CA ASN A 54 7.53 -15.92 -6.50
C ASN A 54 8.47 -15.66 -7.69
N THR A 55 9.16 -16.72 -8.11
CA THR A 55 10.27 -16.72 -9.08
C THR A 55 9.83 -16.63 -10.53
N THR A 56 8.54 -16.43 -10.82
CA THR A 56 7.98 -16.48 -12.19
C THR A 56 7.89 -15.12 -12.89
N THR A 57 7.96 -14.00 -12.15
CA THR A 57 7.86 -12.63 -12.71
C THR A 57 9.20 -11.95 -12.95
N GLY A 58 10.31 -12.55 -12.48
CA GLY A 58 11.69 -12.11 -12.76
C GLY A 58 12.20 -10.93 -11.90
N GLY A 59 11.44 -10.50 -10.90
CA GLY A 59 11.87 -9.47 -9.96
C GLY A 59 12.33 -10.08 -8.63
N ASP A 60 13.62 -10.01 -8.35
CA ASP A 60 14.22 -10.58 -7.12
C ASP A 60 14.29 -9.57 -5.96
N GLU A 61 14.05 -8.29 -6.25
CA GLU A 61 14.22 -7.19 -5.32
C GLU A 61 12.90 -6.48 -5.04
N PHE A 62 12.62 -6.26 -3.77
CA PHE A 62 11.56 -5.39 -3.27
C PHE A 62 12.11 -4.51 -2.17
N ALA A 63 11.91 -3.20 -2.28
CA ALA A 63 12.40 -2.22 -1.32
C ALA A 63 11.26 -1.40 -0.74
N VAL A 64 11.22 -1.30 0.59
CA VAL A 64 10.33 -0.37 1.30
C VAL A 64 11.18 0.79 1.79
N THR A 65 10.95 1.98 1.24
CA THR A 65 11.68 3.20 1.63
C THR A 65 11.10 3.85 2.89
N GLY A 66 9.82 3.63 3.17
CA GLY A 66 9.17 4.18 4.35
C GLY A 66 7.73 3.70 4.52
N VAL A 67 7.25 3.79 5.76
CA VAL A 67 5.86 3.51 6.13
C VAL A 67 5.36 4.69 6.93
N ALA A 68 4.18 5.21 6.58
CA ALA A 68 3.54 6.31 7.29
C ALA A 68 2.13 5.92 7.69
N VAL A 69 1.79 6.19 8.95
CA VAL A 69 0.40 6.11 9.44
C VAL A 69 -0.12 7.55 9.50
N VAL A 70 -1.06 7.87 8.64
CA VAL A 70 -1.67 9.19 8.58
C VAL A 70 -3.10 9.10 9.09
N PRO A 71 -3.54 10.03 9.97
CA PRO A 71 -4.95 10.15 10.30
C PRO A 71 -5.73 10.37 9.00
N PHE A 72 -6.75 9.55 8.76
CA PHE A 72 -7.65 9.74 7.63
C PHE A 72 -8.63 10.86 7.95
N SER A 73 -8.13 12.09 8.06
CA SER A 73 -8.95 13.27 8.05
C SER A 73 -8.67 14.03 6.76
N THR A 74 -9.71 14.61 6.17
CA THR A 74 -9.59 15.53 5.03
C THR A 74 -8.75 16.78 5.34
N ALA A 75 -8.27 16.93 6.58
CA ALA A 75 -7.52 18.08 7.06
C ALA A 75 -6.00 17.96 6.88
N ALA A 76 -5.45 16.77 6.60
CA ALA A 76 -4.02 16.64 6.33
C ALA A 76 -3.70 17.23 4.95
N PRO A 77 -2.78 18.22 4.82
CA PRO A 77 -2.39 18.75 3.53
C PRO A 77 -1.68 17.65 2.73
N VAL A 78 -2.38 17.11 1.73
CA VAL A 78 -1.81 16.14 0.81
C VAL A 78 -1.17 16.88 -0.36
N SER A 79 0.07 16.54 -0.70
CA SER A 79 0.69 17.04 -1.92
C SER A 79 -0.11 16.58 -3.15
N ARG A 80 0.01 17.28 -4.29
CA ARG A 80 -0.69 16.90 -5.52
C ARG A 80 -0.43 15.46 -5.95
N LEU A 81 0.81 14.97 -5.75
CA LEU A 81 1.18 13.58 -6.02
C LEU A 81 0.51 12.60 -5.05
N GLY A 82 0.47 12.94 -3.76
CA GLY A 82 -0.25 12.13 -2.77
C GLY A 82 -1.75 12.06 -3.08
N GLN A 83 -2.35 13.17 -3.52
CA GLN A 83 -3.77 13.23 -3.90
C GLN A 83 -4.08 12.31 -5.09
N LEU A 84 -3.22 12.31 -6.11
CA LEU A 84 -3.36 11.43 -7.28
C LEU A 84 -3.27 9.96 -6.87
N ASN A 85 -2.28 9.60 -6.06
CA ASN A 85 -2.10 8.22 -5.58
C ASN A 85 -3.26 7.77 -4.71
N PHE A 86 -3.75 8.61 -3.79
CA PHE A 86 -4.93 8.29 -3.00
C PHE A 86 -6.19 8.09 -3.84
N ASN A 87 -6.39 8.89 -4.89
CA ASN A 87 -7.51 8.72 -5.80
C ASN A 87 -7.40 7.43 -6.63
N ALA A 88 -6.19 7.01 -7.01
CA ALA A 88 -5.96 5.74 -7.70
C ALA A 88 -6.28 4.54 -6.79
N SER A 89 -5.75 4.53 -5.56
CA SER A 89 -6.06 3.48 -4.57
C SER A 89 -7.57 3.42 -4.24
N ARG A 90 -8.27 4.57 -4.28
CA ARG A 90 -9.74 4.62 -4.18
C ARG A 90 -10.43 3.91 -5.32
N ALA A 91 -10.01 4.16 -6.56
CA ALA A 91 -10.61 3.56 -7.75
C ALA A 91 -10.41 2.04 -7.77
N GLU A 92 -9.31 1.55 -7.20
CA GLU A 92 -9.01 0.11 -7.04
C GLU A 92 -9.78 -0.54 -5.87
N GLY A 93 -10.53 0.27 -5.11
CA GLY A 93 -11.34 -0.19 -3.99
C GLY A 93 -10.50 -0.62 -2.78
N ASP A 94 -9.28 -0.09 -2.64
CA ASP A 94 -8.38 -0.36 -1.51
C ASP A 94 -8.72 0.44 -0.24
N GLN A 95 -9.82 1.19 -0.32
CA GLN A 95 -10.50 1.78 0.83
C GLN A 95 -11.44 0.79 1.51
N LEU A 96 -11.61 0.93 2.83
CA LEU A 96 -12.66 0.22 3.54
C LEU A 96 -14.02 0.78 3.08
N PRO A 97 -15.09 -0.04 3.02
CA PRO A 97 -16.43 0.43 2.63
C PRO A 97 -17.09 1.37 3.67
N PHE A 98 -16.37 1.76 4.72
CA PHE A 98 -16.89 2.55 5.82
C PHE A 98 -16.09 3.85 5.97
N ARG A 99 -16.77 4.98 5.89
CA ARG A 99 -16.26 6.24 6.43
C ARG A 99 -16.34 6.13 7.94
N TRP A 100 -15.20 6.21 8.62
CA TRP A 100 -15.18 6.38 10.07
C TRP A 100 -15.71 7.78 10.42
N PRO A 101 -16.49 7.94 11.51
CA PRO A 101 -16.99 9.23 11.96
C PRO A 101 -15.86 10.19 12.38
#